data_AF-A0A1I8D0Z9-F1
#
_entry.id   AF-A0A1I8D0Z9-F1
#
_cell.length_a   1.000
_cell.length_b   1.000
_cell.length_c   1.000
_cell.angle_alpha   90.00
_cell.angle_beta   90.00
_cell.angle_gamma   90.00
#
_symmetry.space_group_name_H-M   'P 1'
#
loop_
_entity.id
_entity.type
_entity.pdbx_description
1 polymer ?
#
loop_
_entity_poly.entity_id
_entity_poly.type
_entity_poly.pdbx_seq_one_letter_code
_entity_poly.pdbx_strand_id
1 'polypeptide(L)' 'MTDSCLICGTSVAVGIHFSINACRNCQTFFRRSMAANREYTCRRNTKQCPIVYTEKNLCRQIFIKLN' A
#
# COMPACT_ATOMS: atom_id res chain seq x y z
N MET A 1 16.92 -10.79 -10.84
CA MET A 1 16.59 -9.56 -10.09
C MET A 1 15.14 -9.66 -9.69
N THR A 2 14.86 -9.70 -8.39
CA THR A 2 13.53 -9.97 -7.85
C THR A 2 12.77 -8.65 -7.71
N ASP A 3 11.89 -8.34 -8.66
CA ASP A 3 11.01 -7.17 -8.60
C ASP A 3 9.92 -7.39 -7.54
N SER A 4 10.14 -6.87 -6.34
CA SER A 4 9.14 -6.83 -5.27
C SER A 4 8.43 -5.48 -5.25
N CYS A 5 7.19 -5.49 -4.79
CA CYS A 5 6.42 -4.28 -4.52
C CYS A 5 7.12 -3.49 -3.40
N LEU A 6 7.53 -2.24 -3.67
CA LEU A 6 8.18 -1.35 -2.71
C LEU A 6 7.28 -0.90 -1.54
N ILE A 7 6.04 -1.38 -1.53
CA ILE A 7 4.99 -0.98 -0.61
C ILE A 7 4.73 -2.09 0.40
N CYS A 8 4.39 -3.28 -0.09
CA CYS A 8 4.00 -4.42 0.74
C CYS A 8 4.94 -5.62 0.63
N GLY A 9 6.01 -5.51 -0.15
CA GLY A 9 7.04 -6.53 -0.30
C GLY A 9 6.63 -7.76 -1.10
N THR A 10 5.39 -7.83 -1.61
CA THR A 10 4.98 -8.98 -2.46
C THR A 10 5.76 -9.00 -3.77
N SER A 11 6.17 -10.18 -4.21
CA SER A 11 6.74 -10.39 -5.54
C SER A 11 5.67 -10.73 -6.59
N VAL A 12 4.40 -10.83 -6.19
CA VAL A 12 3.29 -11.21 -7.07
C VAL A 12 2.66 -9.98 -7.71
N ALA A 13 2.40 -10.05 -9.02
CA ALA A 13 1.73 -9.02 -9.79
C ALA A 13 2.39 -7.63 -9.64
N VAL A 14 3.72 -7.61 -9.60
CA VAL A 14 4.55 -6.40 -9.51
C VAL A 14 4.80 -5.88 -10.92
N GLY A 15 4.64 -4.57 -11.08
CA GLY A 15 5.04 -3.82 -12.26
C GLY A 15 5.23 -2.35 -11.90
N ILE A 16 5.57 -1.52 -12.88
CA ILE A 16 5.71 -0.09 -12.65
C ILE A 16 4.31 0.54 -12.61
N HIS A 17 3.96 1.08 -11.45
CA HIS A 17 2.77 1.91 -11.26
C HIS A 17 3.16 3.19 -10.53
N PHE A 18 2.71 4.34 -11.04
CA PHE A 18 3.05 5.65 -10.47
C PHE A 18 4.57 5.84 -10.30
N SER A 19 5.35 5.40 -11.31
CA SER A 19 6.82 5.50 -11.36
C SER A 19 7.57 4.71 -10.28
N ILE A 20 6.91 3.77 -9.59
CA ILE A 20 7.54 2.85 -8.64
C ILE A 20 7.16 1.39 -8.93
N ASN A 21 7.98 0.45 -8.48
CA ASN A 21 7.61 -0.97 -8.46
C ASN A 21 6.52 -1.20 -7.41
N ALA A 22 5.31 -1.49 -7.87
CA ALA A 22 4.14 -1.68 -7.02
C ALA A 22 3.28 -2.83 -7.54
N CYS A 23 2.62 -3.54 -6.64
CA CYS A 23 1.67 -4.57 -7.04
C CYS A 23 0.31 -3.96 -7.41
N ARG A 24 -0.46 -4.68 -8.22
CA ARG A 24 -1.81 -4.26 -8.67
C ARG A 24 -2.77 -3.89 -7.52
N ASN A 25 -2.65 -4.57 -6.37
CA ASN A 25 -3.49 -4.30 -5.20
C ASN A 25 -3.15 -2.94 -4.58
N CYS A 26 -1.87 -2.64 -4.40
CA CYS A 26 -1.42 -1.34 -3.90
C CYS A 26 -1.78 -0.22 -4.88
N GLN A 27 -1.66 -0.45 -6.19
CA GLN A 27 -2.11 0.49 -7.22
C GLN A 27 -3.60 0.81 -7.10
N THR A 28 -4.43 -0.23 -6.97
CA THR A 28 -5.89 -0.08 -6.87
C THR A 28 -6.28 0.62 -5.57
N PHE A 29 -5.63 0.28 -4.46
CA PHE A 29 -5.83 0.95 -3.18
C PHE A 29 -5.55 2.45 -3.28
N PHE A 30 -4.37 2.82 -3.79
CA PHE A 30 -3.97 4.21 -3.95
C PHE A 30 -4.96 5.01 -4.81
N ARG A 31 -5.35 4.47 -5.97
CA ARG A 31 -6.34 5.10 -6.85
C ARG A 31 -7.68 5.35 -6.15
N ARG A 32 -8.18 4.39 -5.37
CA ARG A 32 -9.44 4.53 -4.61
C ARG A 32 -9.32 5.56 -3.49
N SER A 33 -8.20 5.57 -2.77
CA SER A 33 -7.93 6.54 -1.72
C SER A 33 -7.93 7.97 -2.26
N MET A 34 -7.25 8.20 -3.39
CA MET A 34 -7.23 9.49 -4.08
C MET A 34 -8.60 9.91 -4.59
N ALA A 35 -9.30 9.02 -5.32
CA ALA A 35 -10.60 9.34 -5.92
C ALA A 35 -11.66 9.67 -4.87
N ALA A 36 -11.58 9.07 -3.68
CA ALA A 36 -12.52 9.32 -2.59
C ALA A 36 -12.05 10.39 -1.60
N ASN A 37 -10.90 11.04 -1.86
CA ASN A 37 -10.23 11.98 -0.95
C ASN A 37 -10.24 11.49 0.52
N ARG A 38 -9.96 10.20 0.74
CA ARG A 38 -10.11 9.58 2.05
C ARG A 38 -8.94 9.90 2.94
N GLU A 39 -9.22 10.54 4.07
CA GLU A 39 -8.33 10.55 5.22
C GLU A 39 -8.56 9.29 6.04
N TYR A 40 -7.49 8.55 6.32
CA TYR A 40 -7.53 7.37 7.16
C TYR A 40 -7.04 7.75 8.56
N THR A 41 -7.65 7.18 9.61
CA THR A 41 -7.18 7.32 11.00
C THR A 41 -6.66 6.00 11.56
N CYS A 42 -5.40 6.00 12.01
CA CYS A 42 -4.77 4.78 12.53
C CYS A 42 -5.48 4.39 13.83
N ARG A 43 -6.13 3.22 13.85
CA ARG A 43 -6.86 2.75 15.04
C ARG A 43 -5.98 2.66 16.29
N ARG A 44 -4.70 2.33 16.13
CA ARG A 44 -3.72 2.26 17.25
C ARG A 44 -3.01 3.57 17.51
N ASN A 45 -3.24 4.60 16.68
CA ASN A 45 -2.54 5.89 16.69
C ASN A 45 -1.00 5.80 16.65
N THR A 46 -0.40 4.64 16.36
CA THR A 46 1.06 4.47 16.32
C THR A 46 1.65 4.85 14.96
N LYS A 47 0.85 4.73 13.89
CA LYS A 47 1.27 4.87 12.47
C LYS A 47 2.45 3.97 12.06
N GLN A 48 2.79 2.99 12.90
CA GLN A 48 3.90 2.04 12.73
C GLN A 48 3.36 0.63 12.46
N CYS A 49 2.26 0.54 11.71
CA CYS A 49 1.72 -0.74 11.33
C CYS A 49 2.64 -1.38 10.28
N PRO A 50 3.12 -2.62 10.48
CA PRO A 50 3.93 -3.29 9.48
C PRO A 50 3.11 -3.49 8.20
N ILE A 51 3.66 -3.09 7.06
CA ILE A 51 3.04 -3.24 5.75
C ILE A 51 3.61 -4.50 5.12
N VAL A 52 2.91 -5.61 5.32
CA VAL A 52 3.31 -6.92 4.80
C VAL A 52 2.17 -7.47 3.96
N TYR A 53 2.50 -8.09 2.82
CA TYR A 53 1.52 -8.87 2.08
C TYR A 53 1.09 -10.08 2.92
N THR A 54 -0.12 -10.01 3.47
CA THR A 54 -0.79 -11.11 4.14
C THR A 54 -2.21 -11.20 3.58
N GLU A 55 -2.76 -12.40 3.43
CA GLU A 55 -4.16 -12.61 2.99
C GLU A 55 -5.17 -11.86 3.88
N LYS A 56 -4.76 -11.53 5.11
CA LYS A 56 -5.53 -10.74 6.06
C LYS A 56 -5.15 -9.27 5.90
N ASN A 57 -6.11 -8.43 5.51
CA ASN A 57 -5.96 -6.97 5.39
C ASN A 57 -5.49 -6.34 6.71
N LEU A 58 -4.18 -6.25 6.96
CA LEU A 58 -3.65 -6.02 8.30
C LEU A 58 -3.86 -4.58 8.82
N CYS A 59 -4.11 -3.61 7.93
CA CYS A 59 -4.78 -2.35 8.27
C CYS A 59 -5.24 -1.65 6.99
N ARG A 60 -6.41 -0.98 7.02
CA ARG A 60 -6.98 -0.23 5.88
C ARG A 60 -6.22 1.07 5.56
N GLN A 61 -5.13 1.35 6.28
CA GLN A 61 -4.39 2.60 6.26
C GLN A 61 -2.92 2.34 5.95
N ILE A 62 -2.66 1.94 4.72
CA ILE A 62 -1.33 1.52 4.27
C ILE A 62 -0.70 2.53 3.31
N PHE A 63 -1.32 3.69 3.14
CA PHE A 63 -0.68 4.89 2.62
C PHE A 63 -1.46 6.03 3.18
N ILE A 64 -0.88 6.87 4.05
CA ILE A 64 -0.84 8.34 3.92
C ILE A 64 0.21 8.88 4.89
N LYS A 65 1.46 8.94 4.41
CA LYS A 65 2.36 10.10 4.54
C LYS A 65 3.54 9.80 3.60
N LEU A 66 3.32 10.00 2.31
CA LEU A 66 4.40 10.43 1.43
C LEU A 66 4.43 11.95 1.57
N ASN A 67 5.19 12.40 2.57
CA ASN A 67 5.89 13.67 2.51
C ASN A 67 7.36 13.28 2.61
#